data_AF-A0A933CWB7-F1
#
_entry.id   AF-A0A933CWB7-F1
#
_cell.length_a   1.000
_cell.length_b   1.000
_cell.length_c   1.000
_cell.angle_alpha   90.00
_cell.angle_beta   90.00
_cell.angle_gamma   90.00
#
_symmetry.space_group_name_H-M   'P 1'
#
loop_
_entity.id
_entity.type
_entity.pdbx_description
1 polymer ?
#
loop_
_entity_poly.entity_id
_entity_poly.type
_entity_poly.pdbx_seq_one_letter_code
_entity_poly.pdbx_strand_id
1 'polypeptide(L)'
;MAERSTSSEDYAEQAKELQKKLPLVLEWAKDRLDPNANGTRRAFIVEFAGMPKSGKSSTIETVRHFFSHGPKSVADEGWADKDLKPQMKDGYRVDTPAEGVSLRTPNYLRSDPFAYNTWAGAYALQELLQASHDLYSHIVILDRGPWDASCWLQYWKENPPKKKSDLAKGCQQIEKFLRLDTWMTLADLHVVFVIEPEQAAEREKRKRLIQHGGASSNPNLMKAMWTIYHAQFQELQKTKMRDCPHVGQKSALLVDTTNTPQKKVELQVIGAIFSVLDAKIVNRWAENGLTPEKASWLFGVYSEKMLARERKNLLDYVKKTFVDDFNKLSPGGRRAALGELRENYLLLRPESHRAQSQIMIEELKSLLTTAATQ
;
A
#
# COMPACT_ATOMS: atom_id res chain seq x y z
N MET A 1 21.48 -23.53 8.97
CA MET A 1 20.15 -23.59 9.62
C MET A 1 19.11 -23.64 8.51
N ALA A 2 18.43 -24.77 8.33
CA ALA A 2 17.35 -24.87 7.35
C ALA A 2 16.13 -24.10 7.88
N GLU A 3 15.68 -23.07 7.17
CA GLU A 3 14.40 -22.41 7.45
C GLU A 3 13.30 -23.48 7.44
N ARG A 4 12.60 -23.66 8.57
CA ARG A 4 11.40 -24.51 8.63
C ARG A 4 10.45 -24.02 7.54
N SER A 5 10.07 -24.90 6.62
CA SER A 5 9.10 -24.58 5.58
C SER A 5 7.79 -24.13 6.25
N THR A 6 7.46 -22.86 6.09
CA THR A 6 6.21 -22.26 6.59
C THR A 6 5.01 -23.05 6.05
N SER A 7 4.16 -23.58 6.93
CA SER A 7 3.01 -24.41 6.51
C SER A 7 1.90 -23.57 5.90
N SER A 8 0.96 -24.19 5.18
CA SER A 8 -0.23 -23.50 4.66
C SER A 8 -1.13 -22.93 5.76
N GLU A 9 -1.11 -23.52 6.95
CA GLU A 9 -1.88 -23.09 8.12
C GLU A 9 -1.35 -21.77 8.69
N ASP A 10 -0.02 -21.59 8.72
CA ASP A 10 0.63 -20.36 9.20
C ASP A 10 0.24 -19.15 8.33
N TYR A 11 0.21 -19.31 7.00
CA TYR A 11 -0.24 -18.22 6.12
C TYR A 11 -1.72 -17.84 6.33
N ALA A 12 -2.58 -18.80 6.66
CA ALA A 12 -3.99 -18.52 6.93
C ALA A 12 -4.17 -17.78 8.26
N GLU A 13 -3.38 -18.12 9.28
CA GLU A 13 -3.36 -17.40 10.56
C GLU A 13 -2.86 -15.96 10.39
N GLN A 14 -1.76 -15.77 9.66
CA GLN A 14 -1.26 -14.43 9.33
C GLN A 14 -2.29 -13.60 8.56
N ALA A 15 -3.00 -14.20 7.60
CA ALA A 15 -4.09 -13.52 6.90
C ALA A 15 -5.22 -13.10 7.84
N LYS A 16 -5.61 -13.95 8.81
CA LYS A 16 -6.62 -13.62 9.83
C LYS A 16 -6.18 -12.44 10.71
N GLU A 17 -4.90 -12.39 11.10
CA GLU A 17 -4.38 -11.24 11.85
C GLU A 17 -4.43 -9.95 11.02
N LEU A 18 -4.14 -10.02 9.72
CA LEU A 18 -4.29 -8.87 8.82
C LEU A 18 -5.77 -8.47 8.62
N GLN A 19 -6.72 -9.40 8.66
CA GLN A 19 -8.15 -9.09 8.54
C GLN A 19 -8.65 -8.19 9.69
N LYS A 20 -8.07 -8.31 10.89
CA LYS A 20 -8.39 -7.42 12.02
C LYS A 20 -8.07 -5.95 11.73
N LYS A 21 -7.23 -5.68 10.73
CA LYS A 21 -6.85 -4.33 10.29
C LYS A 21 -7.76 -3.74 9.22
N LEU A 22 -8.71 -4.50 8.69
CA LEU A 22 -9.69 -4.01 7.70
C LEU A 22 -10.37 -2.70 8.09
N PRO A 23 -10.74 -2.44 9.37
CA PRO A 23 -11.31 -1.16 9.79
C PRO A 23 -10.48 0.08 9.42
N LEU A 24 -9.16 -0.03 9.22
CA LEU A 24 -8.33 1.09 8.74
C LEU A 24 -8.77 1.60 7.36
N VAL A 25 -9.30 0.73 6.51
CA VAL A 25 -9.79 1.13 5.18
C VAL A 25 -11.03 2.03 5.30
N LEU A 26 -11.92 1.72 6.25
CA LEU A 26 -13.08 2.58 6.55
C LEU A 26 -12.64 3.92 7.14
N GLU A 27 -11.72 3.90 8.10
CA GLU A 27 -11.21 5.11 8.72
C GLU A 27 -10.55 6.03 7.68
N TRP A 28 -9.76 5.47 6.76
CA TRP A 28 -9.23 6.22 5.63
C TRP A 28 -10.33 6.86 4.77
N ALA A 29 -11.43 6.14 4.54
CA ALA A 29 -12.53 6.54 3.68
C ALA A 29 -13.49 7.56 4.32
N LYS A 30 -13.63 7.63 5.65
CA LYS A 30 -14.58 8.53 6.34
C LYS A 30 -14.39 9.99 5.93
N ASP A 31 -13.14 10.46 5.89
CA ASP A 31 -12.85 11.86 5.58
C ASP A 31 -13.10 12.21 4.10
N ARG A 32 -13.38 11.23 3.23
CA ARG A 32 -13.84 11.50 1.86
C ARG A 32 -15.26 12.04 1.83
N LEU A 33 -16.07 11.67 2.82
CA LEU A 33 -17.46 12.08 2.94
C LEU A 33 -17.60 13.43 3.64
N ASP A 34 -16.53 13.92 4.28
CA ASP A 34 -16.54 15.21 4.96
C ASP A 34 -16.29 16.36 3.97
N PRO A 35 -17.31 17.19 3.67
CA PRO A 35 -17.15 18.35 2.80
C PRO A 35 -16.22 19.43 3.35
N ASN A 36 -15.82 19.35 4.63
CA ASN A 36 -14.96 20.31 5.30
C ASN A 36 -13.55 19.75 5.57
N ALA A 37 -13.27 18.48 5.24
CA ALA A 37 -11.94 17.93 5.39
C ALA A 37 -10.95 18.62 4.42
N ASN A 38 -9.94 19.29 4.98
CA ASN A 38 -8.82 19.95 4.26
C ASN A 38 -7.82 18.95 3.64
N GLY A 39 -8.26 17.73 3.29
CA GLY A 39 -7.41 16.62 2.87
C GLY A 39 -8.00 15.81 1.72
N THR A 40 -7.15 15.05 1.03
CA THR A 40 -7.42 14.37 -0.24
C THR A 40 -8.62 13.42 -0.14
N ARG A 41 -9.79 13.88 -0.61
CA ARG A 41 -10.98 13.04 -0.85
C ARG A 41 -10.71 12.10 -2.03
N ARG A 42 -10.01 11.00 -1.77
CA ARG A 42 -9.64 10.05 -2.82
C ARG A 42 -9.47 8.63 -2.33
N ALA A 43 -9.56 7.69 -3.28
CA ALA A 43 -9.18 6.30 -3.11
C ALA A 43 -7.77 6.13 -2.50
N PHE A 44 -7.55 5.02 -1.80
CA PHE A 44 -6.18 4.57 -1.52
C PHE A 44 -5.61 3.93 -2.80
N ILE A 45 -4.53 4.47 -3.34
CA ILE A 45 -4.02 4.11 -4.66
C ILE A 45 -2.77 3.25 -4.50
N VAL A 46 -2.78 2.07 -5.11
CA VAL A 46 -1.63 1.17 -5.13
C VAL A 46 -1.19 0.94 -6.56
N GLU A 47 0.05 1.31 -6.89
CA GLU A 47 0.65 0.98 -8.18
C GLU A 47 1.36 -0.37 -8.10
N PHE A 48 0.97 -1.32 -8.94
CA PHE A 48 1.68 -2.58 -9.13
C PHE A 48 2.53 -2.50 -10.39
N ALA A 49 3.84 -2.43 -10.19
CA ALA A 49 4.84 -2.47 -11.25
C ALA A 49 5.59 -3.80 -11.22
N GLY A 50 6.07 -4.30 -12.35
CA GLY A 50 6.75 -5.59 -12.32
C GLY A 50 7.33 -6.09 -13.61
N MET A 51 8.48 -6.76 -13.47
CA MET A 51 9.07 -7.56 -14.53
C MET A 51 8.08 -8.65 -15.00
N PRO A 52 8.09 -9.02 -16.29
CA PRO A 52 7.32 -10.16 -16.78
C PRO A 52 7.51 -11.42 -15.92
N LYS A 53 6.41 -12.15 -15.67
CA LYS A 53 6.40 -13.44 -14.95
C LYS A 53 6.85 -13.40 -13.47
N SER A 54 6.95 -12.22 -12.89
CA SER A 54 7.22 -12.05 -11.46
C SER A 54 6.08 -12.51 -10.54
N GLY A 55 4.84 -12.63 -11.04
CA GLY A 55 3.68 -13.08 -10.25
C GLY A 55 2.68 -11.98 -9.88
N LYS A 56 2.94 -10.75 -10.34
CA LYS A 56 2.11 -9.56 -10.15
C LYS A 56 0.60 -9.77 -10.29
N SER A 57 0.13 -10.28 -11.43
CA SER A 57 -1.32 -10.43 -11.69
C SER A 57 -2.00 -11.39 -10.72
N SER A 58 -1.32 -12.46 -10.32
CA SER A 58 -1.84 -13.39 -9.30
C SER A 58 -1.93 -12.69 -7.93
N THR A 59 -0.94 -11.88 -7.57
CA THR A 59 -0.97 -11.10 -6.34
C THR A 59 -2.07 -10.03 -6.35
N ILE A 60 -2.26 -9.32 -7.47
CA ILE A 60 -3.35 -8.34 -7.63
C ILE A 60 -4.70 -9.00 -7.36
N GLU A 61 -4.95 -10.17 -7.95
CA GLU A 61 -6.22 -10.89 -7.76
C GLU A 61 -6.43 -11.29 -6.30
N THR A 62 -5.40 -11.83 -5.64
CA THR A 62 -5.49 -12.18 -4.21
C THR A 62 -5.73 -10.95 -3.34
N VAL A 63 -5.04 -9.84 -3.60
CA VAL A 63 -5.23 -8.57 -2.88
C VAL A 63 -6.65 -8.05 -3.09
N ARG A 64 -7.14 -8.02 -4.33
CA ARG A 64 -8.52 -7.65 -4.65
C ARG A 64 -9.50 -8.53 -3.89
N HIS A 65 -9.33 -9.85 -3.92
CA HIS A 65 -10.21 -10.77 -3.20
C HIS A 65 -10.15 -10.57 -1.68
N PHE A 66 -8.97 -10.31 -1.11
CA PHE A 66 -8.80 -10.07 0.33
C PHE A 66 -9.64 -8.88 0.81
N PHE A 67 -9.67 -7.78 0.04
CA PHE A 67 -10.42 -6.59 0.41
C PHE A 67 -11.90 -6.64 -0.06
N SER A 68 -12.20 -7.15 -1.25
CA SER A 68 -13.58 -7.19 -1.78
C SER A 68 -14.43 -8.34 -1.23
N HIS A 69 -13.82 -9.45 -0.80
CA HIS A 69 -14.56 -10.64 -0.35
C HIS A 69 -14.10 -11.11 1.04
N GLY A 70 -13.40 -10.26 1.79
CA GLY A 70 -13.03 -10.53 3.17
C GLY A 70 -14.25 -10.65 4.10
N PRO A 71 -14.06 -11.11 5.35
CA PRO A 71 -15.14 -11.15 6.33
C PRO A 71 -15.78 -9.76 6.42
N LYS A 72 -17.10 -9.72 6.27
CA LYS A 72 -17.91 -8.53 6.55
C LYS A 72 -17.42 -7.99 7.90
N SER A 73 -17.07 -6.71 7.95
CA SER A 73 -16.55 -6.10 9.18
C SER A 73 -17.37 -6.58 10.37
N VAL A 74 -16.72 -6.91 11.49
CA VAL A 74 -17.31 -7.33 12.78
C VAL A 74 -18.23 -6.25 13.41
N ALA A 75 -18.70 -5.29 12.62
CA ALA A 75 -19.66 -4.26 12.96
C ALA A 75 -21.09 -4.81 13.22
N ASP A 76 -21.27 -6.13 13.33
CA ASP A 76 -22.55 -6.73 13.72
C ASP A 76 -22.90 -6.52 15.20
N GLU A 77 -21.95 -6.12 16.06
CA GLU A 77 -22.23 -5.87 17.48
C GLU A 77 -21.84 -4.45 17.95
N GLY A 78 -22.71 -3.49 17.67
CA GLY A 78 -22.86 -2.31 18.54
C GLY A 78 -22.20 -1.00 18.10
N TRP A 79 -21.54 -0.93 16.95
CA TRP A 79 -20.85 0.29 16.52
C TRP A 79 -21.16 0.62 15.06
N ALA A 80 -22.22 1.39 14.84
CA ALA A 80 -22.39 2.13 13.60
C ALA A 80 -23.42 3.24 13.78
N ASP A 81 -22.92 4.45 13.61
CA ASP A 81 -23.63 5.53 12.96
C ASP A 81 -24.51 4.97 11.82
N LYS A 82 -25.82 5.14 11.91
CA LYS A 82 -26.79 4.52 11.00
C LYS A 82 -26.64 5.06 9.56
N ASP A 83 -25.96 6.18 9.39
CA ASP A 83 -25.77 6.85 8.11
C ASP A 83 -24.57 6.28 7.31
N LEU A 84 -23.69 5.50 7.96
CA LEU A 84 -22.63 4.71 7.30
C LEU A 84 -23.03 3.25 7.00
N LYS A 85 -24.25 2.84 7.41
CA LYS A 85 -24.79 1.49 7.17
C LYS A 85 -25.26 1.15 5.74
N PRO A 86 -25.33 2.04 4.72
CA PRO A 86 -25.66 1.53 3.40
C PRO A 86 -24.46 0.76 2.82
N GLN A 87 -24.66 -0.54 2.60
CA GLN A 87 -24.05 -1.31 1.49
C GLN A 87 -22.65 -1.92 1.64
N MET A 88 -22.28 -2.50 2.79
CA MET A 88 -21.16 -3.48 2.82
C MET A 88 -21.65 -4.94 2.78
N LYS A 89 -22.65 -5.23 1.93
CA LYS A 89 -23.08 -6.62 1.69
C LYS A 89 -21.98 -7.44 1.00
N ASP A 90 -21.09 -6.76 0.26
CA ASP A 90 -20.08 -7.32 -0.67
C ASP A 90 -18.64 -6.80 -0.42
N GLY A 91 -18.25 -6.53 0.85
CA GLY A 91 -16.88 -6.12 1.22
C GLY A 91 -16.47 -4.70 0.80
N TYR A 92 -15.15 -4.44 0.69
CA TYR A 92 -14.63 -3.13 0.26
C TYR A 92 -14.65 -3.01 -1.27
N ARG A 93 -15.18 -1.88 -1.76
CA ARG A 93 -15.05 -1.47 -3.17
C ARG A 93 -13.58 -1.30 -3.54
N VAL A 94 -13.04 -2.25 -4.30
CA VAL A 94 -11.70 -2.21 -4.88
C VAL A 94 -11.87 -2.11 -6.38
N ASP A 95 -11.33 -1.04 -6.96
CA ASP A 95 -11.27 -0.91 -8.41
C ASP A 95 -9.90 -1.34 -8.92
N THR A 96 -9.88 -1.94 -10.11
CA THR A 96 -8.66 -2.37 -10.79
C THR A 96 -8.86 -2.08 -12.27
N PRO A 97 -8.55 -0.84 -12.70
CA PRO A 97 -8.69 -0.46 -14.10
C PRO A 97 -8.01 -1.45 -15.03
N ALA A 98 -8.62 -1.67 -16.19
CA ALA A 98 -8.12 -2.64 -17.16
C ALA A 98 -6.66 -2.33 -17.56
N GLU A 99 -5.81 -3.35 -17.65
CA GLU A 99 -4.39 -3.18 -17.99
C GLU A 99 -4.22 -2.45 -19.35
N GLY A 100 -3.56 -1.30 -19.32
CA GLY A 100 -3.40 -0.45 -20.51
C GLY A 100 -2.57 -1.11 -21.62
N VAL A 101 -1.49 -1.80 -21.23
CA VAL A 101 -0.50 -2.43 -22.12
C VAL A 101 -1.13 -3.52 -23.00
N SER A 102 -1.93 -4.40 -22.41
CA SER A 102 -2.48 -5.58 -23.10
C SER A 102 -3.87 -5.33 -23.70
N LEU A 103 -4.73 -4.58 -23.01
CA LEU A 103 -6.17 -4.48 -23.34
C LEU A 103 -6.55 -3.16 -24.02
N ARG A 104 -5.80 -2.08 -23.79
CA ARG A 104 -6.17 -0.73 -24.28
C ARG A 104 -5.24 -0.19 -25.36
N THR A 105 -4.02 -0.69 -25.44
CA THR A 105 -3.05 -0.19 -26.42
C THR A 105 -3.39 -0.71 -27.82
N PRO A 106 -3.63 0.16 -28.82
CA PRO A 106 -3.95 -0.28 -30.17
C PRO A 106 -2.89 -1.19 -30.78
N ASN A 107 -3.33 -2.26 -31.45
CA ASN A 107 -2.43 -3.29 -31.99
C ASN A 107 -1.39 -2.75 -32.98
N TYR A 108 -1.74 -1.73 -33.77
CA TYR A 108 -0.82 -1.12 -34.74
C TYR A 108 0.38 -0.41 -34.07
N LEU A 109 0.25 0.00 -32.79
CA LEU A 109 1.36 0.61 -32.05
C LEU A 109 2.42 -0.40 -31.57
N ARG A 110 2.12 -1.70 -31.52
CA ARG A 110 3.04 -2.73 -30.99
C ARG A 110 4.36 -2.83 -31.77
N SER A 111 4.37 -2.37 -33.02
CA SER A 111 5.57 -2.33 -33.87
C SER A 111 6.48 -1.12 -33.59
N ASP A 112 5.98 -0.10 -32.88
CA ASP A 112 6.74 1.07 -32.48
C ASP A 112 6.86 1.13 -30.95
N PRO A 113 8.02 0.70 -30.39
CA PRO A 113 8.21 0.71 -28.94
C PRO A 113 8.06 2.10 -28.31
N PHE A 114 8.36 3.18 -29.02
CA PHE A 114 8.18 4.53 -28.48
C PHE A 114 6.72 4.86 -28.28
N ALA A 115 5.95 4.77 -29.37
CA ALA A 115 4.54 5.12 -29.38
C ALA A 115 3.75 4.17 -28.47
N TYR A 116 4.10 2.88 -28.45
CA TYR A 116 3.51 1.88 -27.57
C TYR A 116 3.67 2.23 -26.09
N ASN A 117 4.90 2.48 -25.63
CA ASN A 117 5.15 2.77 -24.22
C ASN A 117 4.69 4.17 -23.82
N THR A 118 4.73 5.14 -24.74
CA THR A 118 4.16 6.47 -24.52
C THR A 118 2.64 6.42 -24.34
N TRP A 119 1.94 5.66 -25.21
CA TRP A 119 0.50 5.44 -25.09
C TRP A 119 0.14 4.74 -23.77
N ALA A 120 0.84 3.64 -23.45
CA ALA A 120 0.62 2.91 -22.21
C ALA A 120 0.87 3.79 -20.98
N GLY A 121 1.93 4.60 -20.99
CA GLY A 121 2.24 5.55 -19.93
C GLY A 121 1.21 6.67 -19.80
N ALA A 122 0.70 7.21 -20.92
CA ALA A 122 -0.36 8.22 -20.92
C ALA A 122 -1.67 7.66 -20.34
N TYR A 123 -2.05 6.45 -20.74
CA TYR A 123 -3.20 5.76 -20.16
C TYR A 123 -3.02 5.55 -18.65
N ALA A 124 -1.86 5.02 -18.24
CA ALA A 124 -1.56 4.80 -16.83
C ALA A 124 -1.61 6.09 -15.99
N LEU A 125 -1.14 7.22 -16.55
CA LEU A 125 -1.24 8.52 -15.90
C LEU A 125 -2.69 9.00 -15.81
N GLN A 126 -3.49 8.81 -16.86
CA GLN A 126 -4.92 9.12 -16.82
C GLN A 126 -5.63 8.34 -15.71
N GLU A 127 -5.39 7.03 -15.59
CA GLU A 127 -5.99 6.20 -14.53
C GLU A 127 -5.53 6.63 -13.13
N LEU A 128 -4.25 6.97 -12.96
CA LEU A 128 -3.74 7.53 -11.70
C LEU A 128 -4.44 8.85 -11.32
N LEU A 129 -4.63 9.74 -12.28
CA LEU A 129 -5.33 11.01 -12.07
C LEU A 129 -6.81 10.78 -11.75
N GLN A 130 -7.50 9.89 -12.46
CA GLN A 130 -8.88 9.54 -12.17
C GLN A 130 -9.02 8.94 -10.76
N ALA A 131 -8.14 8.01 -10.40
CA ALA A 131 -8.09 7.42 -9.06
C ALA A 131 -7.86 8.47 -7.96
N SER A 132 -7.07 9.52 -8.26
CA SER A 132 -6.82 10.62 -7.33
C SER A 132 -8.03 11.53 -7.08
N HIS A 133 -9.08 11.39 -7.90
CA HIS A 133 -10.36 12.06 -7.76
C HIS A 133 -11.51 11.06 -7.52
N ASP A 134 -11.20 9.77 -7.33
CA ASP A 134 -12.20 8.73 -7.11
C ASP A 134 -12.75 8.80 -5.68
N LEU A 135 -14.02 9.18 -5.58
CA LEU A 135 -14.80 9.22 -4.33
C LEU A 135 -15.57 7.93 -4.08
N TYR A 136 -15.70 7.07 -5.08
CA TYR A 136 -16.46 5.84 -5.02
C TYR A 136 -15.63 4.69 -4.45
N SER A 137 -14.45 4.40 -5.01
CA SER A 137 -13.67 3.20 -4.64
C SER A 137 -12.88 3.40 -3.37
N HIS A 138 -12.86 2.42 -2.46
CA HIS A 138 -12.03 2.46 -1.25
C HIS A 138 -10.55 2.34 -1.59
N ILE A 139 -10.23 1.42 -2.49
CA ILE A 139 -8.87 1.15 -2.97
C ILE A 139 -8.93 1.12 -4.50
N VAL A 140 -7.93 1.73 -5.15
CA VAL A 140 -7.69 1.59 -6.58
C VAL A 140 -6.34 0.91 -6.76
N ILE A 141 -6.32 -0.18 -7.53
CA ILE A 141 -5.12 -0.93 -7.86
C ILE A 141 -4.78 -0.70 -9.33
N LEU A 142 -3.66 -0.04 -9.60
CA LEU A 142 -3.16 0.17 -10.95
C LEU A 142 -2.31 -1.04 -11.36
N ASP A 143 -2.81 -1.88 -12.27
CA ASP A 143 -2.02 -2.92 -12.92
C ASP A 143 -1.12 -2.29 -13.98
N ARG A 144 0.09 -1.87 -13.53
CA ARG A 144 1.03 -0.93 -14.17
C ARG A 144 0.58 0.52 -14.05
N GLY A 145 1.46 1.38 -13.56
CA GLY A 145 1.26 2.82 -13.53
C GLY A 145 2.36 3.59 -14.29
N PRO A 146 2.39 4.93 -14.14
CA PRO A 146 3.38 5.78 -14.78
C PRO A 146 4.83 5.41 -14.45
N TRP A 147 5.08 4.91 -13.23
CA TRP A 147 6.41 4.48 -12.84
C TRP A 147 6.85 3.25 -13.64
N ASP A 148 6.00 2.22 -13.75
CA ASP A 148 6.27 1.02 -14.57
C ASP A 148 6.58 1.38 -16.03
N ALA A 149 5.75 2.27 -16.62
CA ALA A 149 5.93 2.73 -17.99
C ALA A 149 7.25 3.50 -18.19
N SER A 150 7.67 4.29 -17.20
CA SER A 150 8.96 4.99 -17.25
C SER A 150 10.15 4.03 -17.29
N CYS A 151 10.09 2.91 -16.56
CA CYS A 151 11.12 1.88 -16.60
C CYS A 151 11.24 1.24 -18.00
N TRP A 152 10.12 1.00 -18.67
CA TRP A 152 10.13 0.50 -20.05
C TRP A 152 10.70 1.52 -21.04
N LEU A 153 10.37 2.80 -20.89
CA LEU A 153 10.96 3.86 -21.72
C LEU A 153 12.47 3.99 -21.48
N GLN A 154 12.93 3.82 -20.23
CA GLN A 154 14.35 3.76 -19.93
C GLN A 154 15.03 2.57 -20.64
N TYR A 155 14.42 1.39 -20.67
CA TYR A 155 14.95 0.26 -21.42
C TYR A 155 15.16 0.58 -22.91
N TRP A 156 14.17 1.20 -23.55
CA TRP A 156 14.27 1.57 -24.97
C TRP A 156 15.20 2.75 -25.24
N LYS A 157 15.40 3.63 -24.25
CA LYS A 157 16.44 4.67 -24.29
C LYS A 157 17.85 4.06 -24.30
N GLU A 158 18.08 3.03 -23.48
CA GLU A 158 19.37 2.35 -23.35
C GLU A 158 19.61 1.31 -24.46
N ASN A 159 18.53 0.78 -25.06
CA ASN A 159 18.58 -0.26 -26.08
C ASN A 159 17.80 0.16 -27.35
N PRO A 160 18.12 1.30 -27.98
CA PRO A 160 17.39 1.75 -29.15
C PRO A 160 17.62 0.80 -30.35
N PRO A 161 16.58 0.51 -31.15
CA PRO A 161 16.77 -0.19 -32.42
C PRO A 161 17.72 0.59 -33.33
N LYS A 162 18.61 -0.12 -34.05
CA LYS A 162 19.68 0.47 -34.89
C LYS A 162 19.23 1.56 -35.88
N LYS A 163 17.94 1.60 -36.25
CA LYS A 163 17.38 2.55 -37.24
C LYS A 163 16.60 3.73 -36.62
N LYS A 164 16.64 3.94 -35.30
CA LYS A 164 15.91 5.03 -34.63
C LYS A 164 16.82 5.88 -33.73
N SER A 165 17.68 6.70 -34.31
CA SER A 165 18.64 7.56 -33.57
C SER A 165 17.96 8.57 -32.63
N ASP A 166 16.77 9.05 -32.96
CA ASP A 166 16.02 10.02 -32.12
C ASP A 166 15.19 9.38 -31.01
N LEU A 167 15.07 8.04 -31.01
CA LEU A 167 14.28 7.30 -30.02
C LEU A 167 14.74 7.59 -28.59
N ALA A 168 16.06 7.58 -28.36
CA ALA A 168 16.61 7.75 -27.04
C ALA A 168 16.23 9.11 -26.41
N LYS A 169 16.24 10.18 -27.22
CA LYS A 169 15.83 11.53 -26.79
C LYS A 169 14.34 11.57 -26.45
N GLY A 170 13.49 11.01 -27.33
CA GLY A 170 12.04 10.94 -27.08
C GLY A 170 11.72 10.14 -25.81
N CYS A 171 12.30 8.95 -25.67
CA CYS A 171 12.14 8.13 -24.46
C CYS A 171 12.56 8.88 -23.20
N GLN A 172 13.68 9.60 -23.22
CA GLN A 172 14.16 10.39 -22.07
C GLN A 172 13.16 11.48 -21.66
N GLN A 173 12.56 12.18 -22.63
CA GLN A 173 11.59 13.24 -22.35
C GLN A 173 10.33 12.68 -21.69
N ILE A 174 9.76 11.60 -22.24
CA ILE A 174 8.55 10.98 -21.69
C ILE A 174 8.83 10.28 -20.36
N GLU A 175 9.96 9.59 -20.22
CA GLU A 175 10.41 8.99 -18.96
C GLU A 175 10.50 10.04 -17.84
N LYS A 176 11.10 11.21 -18.11
CA LYS A 176 11.16 12.31 -17.13
C LYS A 176 9.78 12.84 -16.78
N PHE A 177 8.90 13.00 -17.77
CA PHE A 177 7.53 13.46 -17.55
C PHE A 177 6.72 12.48 -16.68
N LEU A 178 6.80 11.18 -16.94
CA LEU A 178 6.06 10.17 -16.17
C LEU A 178 6.59 10.01 -14.74
N ARG A 179 7.85 10.38 -14.48
CA ARG A 179 8.47 10.34 -13.14
C ARG A 179 8.45 11.68 -12.39
N LEU A 180 7.66 12.66 -12.82
CA LEU A 180 7.51 13.86 -11.99
C LEU A 180 7.08 13.48 -10.57
N ASP A 181 7.72 14.09 -9.57
CA ASP A 181 7.50 13.78 -8.15
C ASP A 181 6.02 13.89 -7.76
N THR A 182 5.31 14.85 -8.35
CA THR A 182 3.86 15.01 -8.21
C THR A 182 3.11 13.75 -8.60
N TRP A 183 3.48 13.04 -9.66
CA TRP A 183 2.84 11.77 -10.04
C TRP A 183 3.23 10.65 -9.09
N MET A 184 4.51 10.54 -8.74
CA MET A 184 5.02 9.50 -7.85
C MET A 184 4.43 9.61 -6.44
N THR A 185 3.96 10.78 -6.02
CA THR A 185 3.33 10.99 -4.70
C THR A 185 1.82 10.76 -4.69
N LEU A 186 1.16 10.69 -5.86
CA LEU A 186 -0.27 10.38 -5.95
C LEU A 186 -0.58 8.93 -5.57
N ALA A 187 0.21 7.97 -6.05
CA ALA A 187 0.08 6.58 -5.61
C ALA A 187 0.59 6.45 -4.17
N ASP A 188 -0.23 5.90 -3.27
CA ASP A 188 0.10 5.78 -1.84
C ASP A 188 1.19 4.74 -1.58
N LEU A 189 1.15 3.66 -2.36
CA LEU A 189 2.10 2.56 -2.30
C LEU A 189 2.48 2.15 -3.72
N HIS A 190 3.78 2.02 -3.97
CA HIS A 190 4.29 1.34 -5.16
C HIS A 190 4.78 -0.04 -4.75
N VAL A 191 4.28 -1.08 -5.42
CA VAL A 191 4.73 -2.47 -5.24
C VAL A 191 5.46 -2.88 -6.51
N VAL A 192 6.76 -3.08 -6.39
CA VAL A 192 7.66 -3.37 -7.50
C VAL A 192 8.09 -4.83 -7.43
N PHE A 193 7.62 -5.63 -8.39
CA PHE A 193 7.93 -7.05 -8.45
C PHE A 193 9.15 -7.31 -9.34
N VAL A 194 10.18 -7.91 -8.75
CA VAL A 194 11.38 -8.37 -9.46
C VAL A 194 11.51 -9.88 -9.35
N ILE A 195 12.25 -10.45 -10.29
CA ILE A 195 12.52 -11.88 -10.40
C ILE A 195 13.83 -12.07 -11.15
N GLU A 196 14.62 -13.06 -10.77
CA GLU A 196 15.79 -13.44 -11.55
C GLU A 196 15.39 -13.81 -13.00
N PRO A 197 16.12 -13.32 -14.02
CA PRO A 197 15.80 -13.56 -15.42
C PRO A 197 15.60 -15.03 -15.79
N GLU A 198 16.45 -15.90 -15.25
CA GLU A 198 16.45 -17.35 -15.49
C GLU A 198 15.18 -17.99 -14.93
N GLN A 199 14.78 -17.60 -13.72
CA GLN A 199 13.58 -18.11 -13.07
C GLN A 199 12.31 -17.61 -13.76
N ALA A 200 12.31 -16.38 -14.29
CA ALA A 200 11.20 -15.88 -15.09
C ALA A 200 11.01 -16.66 -16.40
N ALA A 201 12.13 -16.95 -17.09
CA ALA A 201 12.11 -17.77 -18.30
C ALA A 201 11.59 -19.19 -18.00
N GLU A 202 12.01 -19.78 -16.88
CA GLU A 202 11.54 -21.10 -16.43
C GLU A 202 10.04 -21.11 -16.11
N ARG A 203 9.53 -20.11 -15.39
CA ARG A 203 8.08 -19.95 -15.12
C ARG A 203 7.27 -19.83 -16.42
N GLU A 204 7.83 -19.17 -17.43
CA GLU A 204 7.17 -19.04 -18.71
C GLU A 204 7.12 -20.37 -19.47
N LYS A 205 8.23 -21.10 -19.51
CA LYS A 205 8.30 -22.44 -20.13
C LYS A 205 7.26 -23.38 -19.53
N ARG A 206 7.14 -23.42 -18.20
CA ARG A 206 6.17 -24.29 -17.49
C ARG A 206 4.71 -23.98 -17.80
N LYS A 207 4.38 -22.72 -18.10
CA LYS A 207 2.99 -22.30 -18.38
C LYS A 207 2.58 -22.48 -19.85
N ARG A 208 3.53 -22.65 -20.76
CA ARG A 208 3.23 -22.74 -22.20
C ARG A 208 2.92 -24.18 -22.59
N LEU A 209 1.80 -24.38 -23.29
CA LEU A 209 1.49 -25.64 -23.97
C LEU A 209 2.40 -25.88 -25.19
N ILE A 210 2.93 -24.80 -25.79
CA ILE A 210 3.82 -24.86 -26.96
C ILE A 210 5.12 -24.09 -26.67
N GLN A 211 6.26 -24.77 -26.82
CA GLN A 211 7.58 -24.21 -26.52
C GLN A 211 8.11 -23.31 -27.66
N HIS A 212 7.54 -22.11 -27.78
CA HIS A 212 8.18 -21.01 -28.52
C HIS A 212 8.61 -19.91 -27.54
N GLY A 213 9.64 -19.14 -27.86
CA GLY A 213 10.07 -17.98 -27.06
C GLY A 213 9.14 -16.79 -27.27
N GLY A 214 8.83 -16.03 -26.21
CA GLY A 214 8.16 -14.73 -26.32
C GLY A 214 9.16 -13.58 -26.30
N ALA A 215 8.80 -12.43 -26.86
CA ALA A 215 9.62 -11.22 -26.78
C ALA A 215 9.85 -10.76 -25.32
N SER A 216 8.86 -10.99 -24.44
CA SER A 216 8.90 -10.65 -23.02
C SER A 216 9.68 -11.63 -22.13
N SER A 217 10.16 -12.75 -22.68
CA SER A 217 10.95 -13.78 -21.98
C SER A 217 12.41 -13.83 -22.44
N ASN A 218 12.84 -12.85 -23.24
CA ASN A 218 14.23 -12.73 -23.65
C ASN A 218 15.12 -12.47 -22.41
N PRO A 219 16.09 -13.36 -22.08
CA PRO A 219 16.93 -13.20 -20.89
C PRO A 219 17.71 -11.88 -20.87
N ASN A 220 18.15 -11.38 -22.03
CA ASN A 220 18.87 -10.10 -22.12
C ASN A 220 17.95 -8.92 -21.76
N LEU A 221 16.71 -8.95 -22.25
CA LEU A 221 15.69 -7.97 -21.86
C LEU A 221 15.43 -8.06 -20.35
N MET A 222 15.22 -9.26 -19.82
CA MET A 222 14.92 -9.46 -18.41
C MET A 222 16.06 -8.99 -17.51
N LYS A 223 17.32 -9.22 -17.88
CA LYS A 223 18.50 -8.73 -17.16
C LYS A 223 18.60 -7.20 -17.17
N ALA A 224 18.34 -6.58 -18.32
CA ALA A 224 18.29 -5.12 -18.42
C ALA A 224 17.17 -4.53 -17.57
N MET A 225 15.97 -5.11 -17.65
CA MET A 225 14.81 -4.69 -16.85
C MET A 225 15.04 -4.86 -15.35
N TRP A 226 15.67 -5.95 -14.93
CA TRP A 226 16.06 -6.14 -13.52
C TRP A 226 16.94 -5.00 -13.03
N THR A 227 17.96 -4.65 -13.81
CA THR A 227 18.89 -3.55 -13.47
C THR A 227 18.17 -2.21 -13.39
N ILE A 228 17.32 -1.91 -14.37
CA ILE A 228 16.52 -0.68 -14.41
C ILE A 228 15.58 -0.60 -13.21
N TYR A 229 14.86 -1.67 -12.88
CA TYR A 229 13.90 -1.67 -11.78
C TYR A 229 14.57 -1.41 -10.43
N HIS A 230 15.72 -2.05 -10.16
CA HIS A 230 16.47 -1.81 -8.92
C HIS A 230 16.96 -0.37 -8.84
N ALA A 231 17.55 0.17 -9.90
CA ALA A 231 18.03 1.54 -9.92
C ALA A 231 16.88 2.55 -9.75
N GLN A 232 15.78 2.37 -10.47
CA GLN A 232 14.62 3.26 -10.39
C GLN A 232 13.87 3.14 -9.07
N PHE A 233 13.91 1.98 -8.43
CA PHE A 233 13.30 1.80 -7.12
C PHE A 233 14.02 2.60 -6.03
N GLN A 234 15.35 2.69 -6.11
CA GLN A 234 16.13 3.51 -5.18
C GLN A 234 15.76 5.00 -5.30
N GLU A 235 15.62 5.51 -6.52
CA GLU A 235 15.20 6.90 -6.76
C GLU A 235 13.74 7.15 -6.32
N LEU A 236 12.85 6.18 -6.55
CA LEU A 236 11.48 6.22 -6.05
C LEU A 236 11.46 6.29 -4.51
N GLN A 237 12.25 5.46 -3.82
CA GLN A 237 12.33 5.50 -2.36
C GLN A 237 12.82 6.86 -1.85
N LYS A 238 13.82 7.47 -2.49
CA LYS A 238 14.30 8.81 -2.13
C LYS A 238 13.18 9.85 -2.27
N THR A 239 12.50 9.84 -3.41
CA THR A 239 11.35 10.72 -3.69
C THR A 239 10.27 10.57 -2.62
N LYS A 240 9.91 9.32 -2.31
CA LYS A 240 8.93 8.98 -1.27
C LYS A 240 9.33 9.42 0.14
N MET A 241 10.59 9.24 0.53
CA MET A 241 11.07 9.68 1.84
C MET A 241 11.04 11.21 1.98
N ARG A 242 11.38 11.91 0.90
CA ARG A 242 11.39 13.38 0.86
C ARG A 242 9.98 13.95 0.89
N ASP A 243 9.08 13.46 0.04
CA ASP A 243 7.78 14.10 -0.20
C ASP A 243 6.63 13.46 0.58
N CYS A 244 6.82 12.26 1.12
CA CYS A 244 5.86 11.56 1.97
C CYS A 244 6.51 11.10 3.29
N PRO A 245 7.13 12.02 4.07
CA PRO A 245 7.95 11.65 5.23
C PRO A 245 7.20 10.85 6.30
N HIS A 246 5.89 11.05 6.40
CA HIS A 246 5.02 10.32 7.33
C HIS A 246 4.88 8.83 7.02
N VAL A 247 5.03 8.43 5.75
CA VAL A 247 5.07 7.02 5.35
C VAL A 247 6.52 6.56 5.15
N GLY A 248 7.38 7.45 4.67
CA GLY A 248 8.78 7.20 4.39
C GLY A 248 8.95 6.03 3.40
N GLN A 249 9.92 5.16 3.69
CA GLN A 249 10.23 3.99 2.87
C GLN A 249 9.06 3.01 2.72
N LYS A 250 8.08 3.02 3.63
CA LYS A 250 6.93 2.10 3.58
C LYS A 250 6.05 2.28 2.34
N SER A 251 6.12 3.45 1.67
CA SER A 251 5.34 3.77 0.47
C SER A 251 5.93 3.22 -0.83
N ALA A 252 7.05 2.49 -0.76
CA ALA A 252 7.65 1.77 -1.88
C ALA A 252 8.18 0.42 -1.40
N LEU A 253 7.61 -0.66 -1.95
CA LEU A 253 7.93 -2.04 -1.62
C LEU A 253 8.55 -2.74 -2.82
N LEU A 254 9.80 -3.17 -2.69
CA LEU A 254 10.44 -4.07 -3.66
C LEU A 254 10.22 -5.51 -3.21
N VAL A 255 9.66 -6.33 -4.10
CA VAL A 255 9.34 -7.74 -3.85
C VAL A 255 10.14 -8.61 -4.81
N ASP A 256 11.15 -9.30 -4.29
CA ASP A 256 11.82 -10.38 -5.02
C ASP A 256 11.01 -11.67 -4.93
N THR A 257 10.59 -12.16 -6.09
CA THR A 257 9.72 -13.33 -6.20
C THR A 257 10.45 -14.59 -6.59
N THR A 258 11.77 -14.55 -6.78
CA THR A 258 12.57 -15.65 -7.37
C THR A 258 12.32 -16.98 -6.67
N ASN A 259 12.53 -17.00 -5.35
CA ASN A 259 12.38 -18.17 -4.49
C ASN A 259 11.32 -17.97 -3.39
N THR A 260 10.49 -16.94 -3.52
CA THR A 260 9.50 -16.58 -2.52
C THR A 260 8.17 -17.25 -2.85
N PRO A 261 7.59 -18.06 -1.92
CA PRO A 261 6.26 -18.61 -2.12
C PRO A 261 5.22 -17.52 -2.39
N GLN A 262 4.32 -17.75 -3.35
CA GLN A 262 3.32 -16.78 -3.78
C GLN A 262 2.46 -16.24 -2.62
N LYS A 263 2.05 -17.11 -1.69
CA LYS A 263 1.27 -16.70 -0.50
C LYS A 263 2.04 -15.75 0.43
N LYS A 264 3.35 -15.95 0.58
CA LYS A 264 4.21 -15.05 1.38
C LYS A 264 4.31 -13.68 0.72
N VAL A 265 4.44 -13.63 -0.60
CA VAL A 265 4.40 -12.39 -1.40
C VAL A 265 3.07 -11.66 -1.20
N GLU A 266 1.95 -12.37 -1.30
CA GLU A 266 0.61 -11.79 -1.12
C GLU A 266 0.43 -11.19 0.27
N LEU A 267 0.82 -11.90 1.33
CA LEU A 267 0.78 -11.40 2.70
C LEU A 267 1.69 -10.18 2.92
N GLN A 268 2.89 -10.19 2.32
CA GLN A 268 3.80 -9.05 2.39
C GLN A 268 3.17 -7.80 1.77
N VAL A 269 2.52 -7.93 0.62
CA VAL A 269 1.85 -6.83 -0.07
C VAL A 269 0.64 -6.32 0.72
N ILE A 270 -0.21 -7.20 1.22
CA ILE A 270 -1.37 -6.82 2.06
C ILE A 270 -0.88 -6.12 3.34
N GLY A 271 0.16 -6.65 3.98
CA GLY A 271 0.79 -6.06 5.15
C GLY A 271 1.33 -4.65 4.86
N ALA A 272 1.95 -4.44 3.70
CA ALA A 272 2.44 -3.13 3.28
C ALA A 272 1.30 -2.12 3.05
N ILE A 273 0.21 -2.54 2.42
CA ILE A 273 -0.99 -1.70 2.26
C ILE A 273 -1.48 -1.19 3.61
N PHE A 274 -1.66 -2.09 4.59
CA PHE A 274 -2.07 -1.70 5.94
C PHE A 274 -1.03 -0.82 6.65
N SER A 275 0.26 -1.09 6.45
CA SER A 275 1.34 -0.30 7.04
C SER A 275 1.30 1.16 6.57
N VAL A 276 1.05 1.37 5.27
CA VAL A 276 0.91 2.71 4.67
C VAL A 276 -0.40 3.37 5.09
N LEU A 277 -1.53 2.68 5.03
CA LEU A 277 -2.82 3.19 5.49
C LEU A 277 -2.73 3.72 6.92
N ASP A 278 -2.20 2.90 7.81
CA ASP A 278 -2.02 3.24 9.22
C ASP A 278 -1.14 4.48 9.40
N ALA A 279 0.02 4.54 8.73
CA ALA A 279 0.90 5.70 8.78
C ALA A 279 0.21 6.99 8.29
N LYS A 280 -0.61 6.89 7.24
CA LYS A 280 -1.36 8.04 6.71
C LYS A 280 -2.47 8.50 7.64
N ILE A 281 -3.21 7.58 8.25
CA ILE A 281 -4.25 7.89 9.24
C ILE A 281 -3.64 8.57 10.46
N VAL A 282 -2.54 8.01 10.98
CA VAL A 282 -1.79 8.58 12.11
C VAL A 282 -1.31 10.00 11.82
N ASN A 283 -0.69 10.23 10.67
CA ASN A 283 -0.25 11.57 10.29
C ASN A 283 -1.42 12.56 10.21
N ARG A 284 -2.54 12.13 9.63
CA ARG A 284 -3.74 12.94 9.52
C ARG A 284 -4.29 13.33 10.90
N TRP A 285 -4.35 12.40 11.84
CA TRP A 285 -4.78 12.71 13.21
C TRP A 285 -3.78 13.58 13.96
N ALA A 286 -2.48 13.43 13.71
CA ALA A 286 -1.50 14.33 14.29
C ALA A 286 -1.68 15.77 13.78
N GLU A 287 -1.97 15.95 12.49
CA GLU A 287 -2.22 17.26 11.88
C GLU A 287 -3.52 17.89 12.38
N ASN A 288 -4.61 17.12 12.44
CA ASN A 288 -5.95 17.65 12.75
C ASN A 288 -6.34 17.54 14.23
N GLY A 289 -5.49 16.93 15.05
CA GLY A 289 -5.84 16.54 16.41
C GLY A 289 -6.68 15.26 16.45
N LEU A 290 -6.85 14.75 17.67
CA LEU A 290 -7.58 13.53 17.96
C LEU A 290 -8.92 13.87 18.60
N THR A 291 -10.01 13.22 18.16
CA THR A 291 -11.31 13.32 18.84
C THR A 291 -11.49 12.16 19.83
N PRO A 292 -12.37 12.29 20.84
CA PRO A 292 -12.70 11.18 21.74
C PRO A 292 -13.14 9.91 21.01
N GLU A 293 -13.85 10.03 19.88
CA GLU A 293 -14.29 8.92 19.05
C GLU A 293 -13.11 8.25 18.34
N LYS A 294 -12.22 9.03 17.73
CA LYS A 294 -11.01 8.52 17.04
C LYS A 294 -10.06 7.84 18.01
N ALA A 295 -9.86 8.46 19.18
CA ALA A 295 -9.07 7.86 20.26
C ALA A 295 -9.70 6.55 20.74
N SER A 296 -11.01 6.56 21.02
CA SER A 296 -11.71 5.34 21.45
C SER A 296 -11.67 4.24 20.41
N TRP A 297 -11.70 4.58 19.12
CA TRP A 297 -11.54 3.62 18.03
C TRP A 297 -10.13 3.02 18.04
N LEU A 298 -9.10 3.87 18.09
CA LEU A 298 -7.69 3.44 18.13
C LEU A 298 -7.46 2.47 19.29
N PHE A 299 -7.78 2.90 20.51
CA PHE A 299 -7.61 2.08 21.72
C PHE A 299 -8.61 0.92 21.79
N GLY A 300 -9.78 1.05 21.15
CA GLY A 300 -10.80 0.03 21.06
C GLY A 300 -10.34 -1.21 20.30
N VAL A 301 -9.61 -1.01 19.20
CA VAL A 301 -8.97 -2.09 18.42
C VAL A 301 -7.90 -2.81 19.24
N TYR A 302 -7.14 -2.09 20.07
CA TYR A 302 -6.06 -2.68 20.88
C TYR A 302 -6.53 -3.32 22.20
N SER A 303 -7.69 -2.90 22.72
CA SER A 303 -8.21 -3.34 24.01
C SER A 303 -9.15 -4.55 23.94
N GLU A 304 -9.32 -5.19 22.77
CA GLU A 304 -10.24 -6.33 22.62
C GLU A 304 -9.90 -7.52 23.52
N LYS A 305 -8.63 -7.66 23.94
CA LYS A 305 -8.18 -8.72 24.84
C LYS A 305 -8.31 -8.36 26.33
N MET A 306 -8.72 -7.13 26.66
CA MET A 306 -8.88 -6.67 28.04
C MET A 306 -10.22 -7.09 28.64
N LEU A 307 -10.27 -7.21 29.96
CA LEU A 307 -11.54 -7.38 30.67
C LEU A 307 -12.42 -6.15 30.46
N ALA A 308 -13.74 -6.34 30.35
CA ALA A 308 -14.69 -5.26 30.05
C ALA A 308 -14.55 -4.03 30.97
N ARG A 309 -14.27 -4.26 32.25
CA ARG A 309 -14.03 -3.18 33.23
C ARG A 309 -12.73 -2.41 32.96
N GLU A 310 -11.65 -3.11 32.63
CA GLU A 310 -10.35 -2.49 32.31
C GLU A 310 -10.43 -1.70 31.00
N ARG A 311 -11.07 -2.29 29.98
CA ARG A 311 -11.38 -1.62 28.72
C ARG A 311 -12.18 -0.33 28.95
N LYS A 312 -13.21 -0.38 29.78
CA LYS A 312 -14.00 0.81 30.13
C LYS A 312 -13.13 1.89 30.79
N ASN A 313 -12.33 1.53 31.79
CA ASN A 313 -11.45 2.48 32.48
C ASN A 313 -10.46 3.16 31.53
N LEU A 314 -9.83 2.38 30.65
CA LEU A 314 -8.92 2.90 29.63
C LEU A 314 -9.65 3.87 28.69
N LEU A 315 -10.81 3.47 28.15
CA LEU A 315 -11.58 4.30 27.24
C LEU A 315 -12.09 5.60 27.90
N ASP A 316 -12.48 5.54 29.17
CA ASP A 316 -12.90 6.73 29.93
C ASP A 316 -11.74 7.71 30.12
N TYR A 317 -10.54 7.21 30.46
CA TYR A 317 -9.33 8.04 30.53
C TYR A 317 -8.97 8.65 29.17
N VAL A 318 -8.99 7.82 28.13
CA VAL A 318 -8.67 8.22 26.76
C VAL A 318 -9.56 9.38 26.33
N LYS A 319 -10.88 9.26 26.54
CA LYS A 319 -11.86 10.28 26.16
C LYS A 319 -11.72 11.58 26.96
N LYS A 320 -11.42 11.50 28.25
CA LYS A 320 -11.47 12.65 29.17
C LYS A 320 -10.16 13.38 29.35
N THR A 321 -9.02 12.73 29.15
CA THR A 321 -7.72 13.26 29.58
C THR A 321 -6.70 13.15 28.47
N PHE A 322 -6.51 11.95 27.92
CA PHE A 322 -5.51 11.74 26.87
C PHE A 322 -5.77 12.63 25.65
N VAL A 323 -7.01 12.73 25.18
CA VAL A 323 -7.37 13.55 24.01
C VAL A 323 -7.03 15.02 24.22
N ASP A 324 -7.38 15.57 25.38
CA ASP A 324 -7.12 16.98 25.69
C ASP A 324 -5.61 17.26 25.76
N ASP A 325 -4.85 16.39 26.41
CA ASP A 325 -3.40 16.54 26.54
C ASP A 325 -2.68 16.29 25.21
N PHE A 326 -3.11 15.31 24.42
CA PHE A 326 -2.62 15.06 23.07
C PHE A 326 -2.84 16.26 22.15
N ASN A 327 -4.01 16.89 22.22
CA ASN A 327 -4.32 18.04 21.39
C ASN A 327 -3.54 19.31 21.80
N LYS A 328 -2.95 19.38 22.99
CA LYS A 328 -2.02 20.46 23.37
C LYS A 328 -0.63 20.31 22.74
N LEU A 329 -0.26 19.11 22.29
CA LEU A 329 1.03 18.86 21.66
C LEU A 329 1.12 19.53 20.27
N SER A 330 2.35 19.85 19.85
CA SER A 330 2.63 20.24 18.46
C SER A 330 2.33 19.07 17.50
N PRO A 331 2.12 19.31 16.18
CA PRO A 331 1.97 18.21 15.22
C PRO A 331 3.15 17.23 15.21
N GLY A 332 4.36 17.69 15.52
CA GLY A 332 5.54 16.84 15.72
C GLY A 332 5.40 15.92 16.94
N GLY A 333 5.09 16.49 18.10
CA GLY A 333 4.86 15.74 19.34
C GLY A 333 3.70 14.76 19.22
N ARG A 334 2.61 15.14 18.56
CA ARG A 334 1.47 14.24 18.27
C ARG A 334 1.89 13.04 17.43
N ARG A 335 2.74 13.23 16.41
CA ARG A 335 3.29 12.13 15.60
C ARG A 335 4.18 11.21 16.42
N ALA A 336 5.07 11.76 17.25
CA ALA A 336 5.94 10.97 18.12
C ALA A 336 5.11 10.12 19.09
N ALA A 337 4.13 10.73 19.76
CA ALA A 337 3.20 10.07 20.67
C ALA A 337 2.45 8.91 19.99
N LEU A 338 1.86 9.13 18.81
CA LEU A 338 1.16 8.05 18.08
C LEU A 338 2.13 6.96 17.58
N GLY A 339 3.37 7.33 17.23
CA GLY A 339 4.41 6.39 16.82
C GLY A 339 4.84 5.45 17.94
N GLU A 340 5.17 5.99 19.12
CA GLU A 340 5.52 5.19 20.30
C GLU A 340 4.35 4.32 20.77
N LEU A 341 3.13 4.86 20.73
CA LEU A 341 1.91 4.10 21.02
C LEU A 341 1.80 2.86 20.13
N ARG A 342 2.23 2.96 18.88
CA ARG A 342 2.16 1.85 17.94
C ARG A 342 3.22 0.79 18.22
N GLU A 343 4.47 1.20 18.44
CA GLU A 343 5.58 0.24 18.63
C GLU A 343 5.46 -0.53 19.95
N ASN A 344 5.06 0.15 21.02
CA ASN A 344 5.03 -0.45 22.36
C ASN A 344 3.75 -1.27 22.62
N TYR A 345 2.60 -0.87 22.07
CA TYR A 345 1.32 -1.50 22.40
C TYR A 345 0.85 -2.58 21.43
N LEU A 346 1.50 -2.72 20.26
CA LEU A 346 1.33 -3.93 19.42
C LEU A 346 2.00 -5.18 20.04
N LEU A 347 2.89 -5.01 21.03
CA LEU A 347 3.71 -6.08 21.59
C LEU A 347 3.33 -6.52 23.01
N LEU A 348 2.37 -5.86 23.67
CA LEU A 348 1.85 -6.32 24.96
C LEU A 348 1.04 -7.61 24.76
N ARG A 349 1.75 -8.74 24.79
CA ARG A 349 1.17 -10.07 24.95
C ARG A 349 0.56 -10.14 26.36
N PRO A 350 -0.75 -10.36 26.49
CA PRO A 350 -1.39 -10.44 27.79
C PRO A 350 -1.07 -11.81 28.40
N GLU A 351 0.03 -11.93 29.13
CA GLU A 351 0.31 -13.14 29.92
C GLU A 351 -0.20 -13.01 31.37
N SER A 352 -0.69 -11.86 31.81
CA SER A 352 -1.31 -11.73 33.16
C SER A 352 -2.47 -10.72 33.23
N HIS A 353 -3.60 -11.18 33.77
CA HIS A 353 -4.93 -10.52 33.70
C HIS A 353 -5.26 -9.56 34.86
N ARG A 354 -4.28 -9.03 35.60
CA ARG A 354 -4.57 -8.09 36.70
C ARG A 354 -3.64 -6.87 36.64
N ALA A 355 -4.24 -5.69 36.45
CA ALA A 355 -3.64 -4.35 36.45
C ALA A 355 -3.20 -3.75 35.10
N GLN A 356 -3.75 -4.20 33.96
CA GLN A 356 -3.30 -3.72 32.64
C GLN A 356 -3.74 -2.28 32.33
N SER A 357 -4.95 -1.88 32.73
CA SER A 357 -5.45 -0.53 32.41
C SER A 357 -4.65 0.59 33.11
N GLN A 358 -4.28 0.42 34.37
CA GLN A 358 -3.54 1.46 35.11
C GLN A 358 -2.11 1.61 34.59
N ILE A 359 -1.43 0.49 34.29
CA ILE A 359 -0.09 0.50 33.69
C ILE A 359 -0.14 1.24 32.35
N MET A 360 -1.09 0.87 31.49
CA MET A 360 -1.28 1.51 30.20
C MET A 360 -1.61 3.01 30.32
N ILE A 361 -2.41 3.42 31.31
CA ILE A 361 -2.68 4.84 31.58
C ILE A 361 -1.41 5.59 32.00
N GLU A 362 -0.58 5.04 32.88
CA GLU A 362 0.65 5.71 33.32
C GLU A 362 1.69 5.80 32.20
N GLU A 363 1.82 4.75 31.39
CA GLU A 363 2.66 4.78 30.20
C GLU A 363 2.15 5.80 29.16
N LEU A 364 0.83 5.90 28.95
CA LEU A 364 0.23 6.95 28.11
C LEU A 364 0.58 8.36 28.60
N LYS A 365 0.56 8.60 29.91
CA LYS A 365 0.97 9.89 30.50
C LYS A 365 2.45 10.16 30.27
N SER A 366 3.30 9.15 30.50
CA SER A 366 4.75 9.23 30.30
C SER A 366 5.09 9.58 28.84
N LEU A 367 4.39 8.93 27.91
CA LEU A 367 4.51 9.15 26.48
C LEU A 367 4.10 10.58 26.08
N LEU A 368 2.96 11.09 26.55
CA LEU A 368 2.56 12.47 26.30
C LEU A 368 3.55 13.48 26.87
N THR A 369 4.12 13.19 28.05
CA THR A 369 5.14 14.04 28.67
C THR A 369 6.42 14.08 27.85
N THR A 370 6.89 12.92 27.38
CA THR A 370 8.09 12.80 26.53
C THR A 370 7.88 13.52 25.20
N ALA A 371 6.73 13.31 24.56
CA ALA A 371 6.35 13.94 23.31
C ALA A 371 6.16 15.46 23.42
N ALA A 372 5.89 16.01 24.62
CA ALA A 372 5.83 17.45 24.86
C ALA A 372 7.23 18.10 24.94
N THR A 373 8.25 17.31 25.27
CA THR A 373 9.64 17.79 25.41
C THR A 373 10.46 17.72 24.12
N GLN A 374 9.96 17.00 23.11
CA GLN A 374 10.51 16.89 21.76
C GLN A 374 9.82 17.89 20.83
#